data_AF-A0A926QM99-F1
#
_entry.id   AF-A0A926QM99-F1
#
_cell.length_a   1.000
_cell.length_b   1.000
_cell.length_c   1.000
_cell.angle_alpha   90.00
_cell.angle_beta   90.00
_cell.angle_gamma   90.00
#
_symmetry.space_group_name_H-M   'P 1'
#
loop_
_entity.id
_entity.type
_entity.pdbx_description
1 polymer ?
#
loop_
_entity_poly.entity_id
_entity_poly.type
_entity_poly.pdbx_seq_one_letter_code
_entity_poly.pdbx_strand_id
1 'polypeptide(L)'
;MRPVRIRPDIDNQESLSGYLHRVSVINHYPSISIIASDINMTVPYLNNNSFTPNQLTSISNLTGIPKEILQLHSNNYYEQSIGREITNKFVLKNRVKYCPLCIQENIVHKLSWNMLQLNICFEHKIILIENCCGCDSTISLTSFMAGFCDRCGFVYATASPGGIELHELLLDPQLYLFHNLLDQTSSKSFFDITLHDFLILADLSYHLLEGMPSYLGDSQAISCFNKKKNGHRNSKNQSHAYNNAFWMYQDFPHNFYRVLNDFIKQKKPPIMYEQKGQFEQIFEYDSLSEFSEAYNAFWLEKINQGSIRRDFSVFKKNLELLNQREYVRKDEIRTTSGMSYEKMTQLSELNEIDMVISQKGNKTKYLVDKRSYDTALDSTKYLITKKEAALMLGIQKDSVPKLIASGLLKAYHRSSSRYELLSHNDVKQLMDECRGKVVVNGQIAGMKFHDALITYSVNGLTVVNVIKFTREGLLNPVSLNENGTLDQNYYFVNELENCIKLSEMERKNAQGYYLKDVIALLKIGEKKAWKWLESGFLVPDQIITLKDGRKRYLFLRSTIDSLLIKKNITISA
;
A
#
# COMPACT_ATOMS: atom_id res chain seq x y z
N MET A 1 -12.78 -43.39 34.57
CA MET A 1 -11.36 -43.61 34.21
C MET A 1 -10.96 -44.98 34.69
N ARG A 2 -10.32 -45.76 33.81
CA ARG A 2 -9.72 -47.05 34.20
C ARG A 2 -8.48 -46.78 35.06
N PRO A 3 -8.15 -47.63 36.04
CA PRO A 3 -6.96 -47.43 36.87
C PRO A 3 -5.69 -47.65 36.05
N VAL A 4 -4.77 -46.69 36.10
CA VAL A 4 -3.37 -46.84 35.68
C VAL A 4 -2.58 -47.37 36.86
N ARG A 5 -2.08 -48.62 36.74
CA ARG A 5 -1.39 -49.34 37.82
C ARG A 5 0.08 -48.95 37.90
N ILE A 6 0.73 -48.82 36.75
CA ILE A 6 2.14 -48.44 36.64
C ILE A 6 2.22 -47.02 36.07
N ARG A 7 2.88 -46.14 36.81
CA ARG A 7 3.06 -44.72 36.46
C ARG A 7 4.54 -44.48 36.24
N PRO A 8 5.05 -44.57 35.00
CA PRO A 8 6.43 -44.23 34.72
C PRO A 8 6.65 -42.74 34.99
N ASP A 9 7.90 -42.38 35.29
CA ASP A 9 8.31 -40.98 35.33
C ASP A 9 8.31 -40.40 33.90
N ILE A 10 7.86 -39.14 33.80
CA ILE A 10 7.93 -38.37 32.57
C ILE A 10 9.36 -37.83 32.41
N ASP A 11 9.95 -38.03 31.23
CA ASP A 11 11.27 -37.47 30.95
C ASP A 11 11.16 -35.96 30.70
N ASN A 12 12.13 -35.17 31.20
CA ASN A 12 12.09 -33.70 31.14
C ASN A 12 11.94 -33.15 29.72
N GLN A 13 12.41 -33.87 28.70
CA GLN A 13 12.30 -33.46 27.29
C GLN A 13 11.17 -34.20 26.56
N GLU A 14 10.45 -35.12 27.19
CA GLU A 14 9.40 -35.90 26.55
C GLU A 14 8.15 -35.07 26.23
N SER A 15 7.51 -35.32 25.10
CA SER A 15 6.19 -34.75 24.84
C SER A 15 5.12 -35.53 25.60
N LEU A 16 4.09 -34.84 26.09
CA LEU A 16 3.00 -35.45 26.84
C LEU A 16 2.32 -36.60 26.07
N SER A 17 2.20 -36.49 24.74
CA SER A 17 1.72 -37.59 23.91
C SER A 17 2.61 -38.84 23.99
N GLY A 18 3.93 -38.70 23.91
CA GLY A 18 4.88 -39.82 23.99
C GLY A 18 4.81 -40.49 25.36
N TYR A 19 4.73 -39.68 26.42
CA TYR A 19 4.50 -40.15 27.77
C TYR A 19 3.23 -41.00 27.89
N LEU A 20 2.09 -40.52 27.37
CA LEU A 20 0.83 -41.27 27.42
C LEU A 20 0.88 -42.58 26.63
N HIS A 21 1.62 -42.63 25.53
CA HIS A 21 1.88 -43.90 24.81
C HIS A 21 2.69 -44.87 25.68
N ARG A 22 3.75 -44.42 26.37
CA ARG A 22 4.48 -45.28 27.33
C ARG A 22 3.60 -45.77 28.47
N VAL A 23 2.76 -44.90 29.04
CA VAL A 23 1.76 -45.27 30.05
C VAL A 23 0.82 -46.34 29.51
N SER A 24 0.36 -46.21 28.26
CA SER A 24 -0.49 -47.20 27.61
C SER A 24 0.20 -48.56 27.47
N VAL A 25 1.44 -48.56 26.99
CA VAL A 25 2.22 -49.79 26.76
C VAL A 25 2.53 -50.51 28.07
N ILE A 26 3.03 -49.79 29.08
CA ILE A 26 3.43 -50.40 30.36
C ILE A 26 2.25 -50.93 31.18
N ASN A 27 1.04 -50.41 30.94
CA ASN A 27 -0.20 -50.92 31.55
C ASN A 27 -0.93 -51.94 30.65
N HIS A 28 -0.29 -52.42 29.58
CA HIS A 28 -0.83 -53.41 28.65
C HIS A 28 -2.19 -53.03 28.05
N TYR A 29 -2.43 -51.74 27.81
CA TYR A 29 -3.61 -51.31 27.08
C TYR A 29 -3.45 -51.67 25.59
N PRO A 30 -4.45 -52.33 24.96
CA PRO A 30 -4.38 -52.71 23.55
C PRO A 30 -4.16 -51.55 22.57
N SER A 31 -4.55 -50.33 22.97
CA SER A 31 -4.40 -49.13 22.17
C SER A 31 -4.47 -47.87 23.04
N ILE A 32 -3.77 -46.83 22.61
CA ILE A 32 -3.83 -45.47 23.19
C ILE A 32 -5.26 -44.89 23.17
N SER A 33 -6.14 -45.40 22.32
CA SER A 33 -7.55 -44.97 22.25
C SER A 33 -8.30 -45.15 23.57
N ILE A 34 -7.85 -46.08 24.42
CA ILE A 34 -8.40 -46.27 25.76
C ILE A 34 -8.14 -45.05 26.64
N ILE A 35 -6.88 -44.59 26.70
CA ILE A 35 -6.52 -43.37 27.44
C ILE A 35 -7.22 -42.17 26.83
N ALA A 36 -7.24 -42.05 25.49
CA ALA A 36 -7.91 -40.96 24.80
C ALA A 36 -9.41 -40.88 25.17
N SER A 37 -10.10 -42.02 25.21
CA SER A 37 -11.50 -42.12 25.63
C SER A 37 -11.69 -41.72 27.10
N ASP A 38 -10.82 -42.18 28.00
CA ASP A 38 -10.88 -41.86 29.43
C ASP A 38 -10.72 -40.35 29.72
N ILE A 39 -10.05 -39.61 28.83
CA ILE A 39 -9.88 -38.15 28.93
C ILE A 39 -10.80 -37.36 27.98
N ASN A 40 -11.78 -38.00 27.34
CA ASN A 40 -12.69 -37.38 26.36
C ASN A 40 -11.95 -36.67 25.22
N MET A 41 -11.03 -37.37 24.55
CA MET A 41 -10.22 -36.86 23.42
C MET A 41 -10.17 -37.88 22.28
N THR A 42 -9.99 -37.41 21.04
CA THR A 42 -9.68 -38.30 19.91
C THR A 42 -8.18 -38.56 19.78
N VAL A 43 -7.80 -39.73 19.25
CA VAL A 43 -6.39 -40.10 19.05
C VAL A 43 -5.60 -39.08 18.21
N PRO A 44 -6.15 -38.48 17.13
CA PRO A 44 -5.44 -37.43 16.41
C PRO A 44 -5.07 -36.20 17.26
N TYR A 45 -5.97 -35.71 18.12
CA TYR A 45 -5.65 -34.58 19.01
C TYR A 45 -4.59 -34.97 20.05
N LEU A 46 -4.69 -36.19 20.59
CA LEU A 46 -3.70 -36.73 21.52
C LEU A 46 -2.33 -36.82 20.84
N ASN A 47 -2.25 -37.38 19.64
CA ASN A 47 -1.00 -37.51 18.90
C ASN A 47 -0.43 -36.15 18.44
N ASN A 48 -1.27 -35.12 18.33
CA ASN A 48 -0.85 -33.74 18.05
C ASN A 48 -0.39 -32.99 19.30
N ASN A 49 -0.33 -33.63 20.47
CA ASN A 49 0.11 -33.04 21.73
C ASN A 49 -0.71 -31.80 22.18
N SER A 50 -1.99 -31.74 21.79
CA SER A 50 -2.89 -30.61 22.04
C SER A 50 -3.94 -30.99 23.08
N PHE A 51 -3.86 -30.39 24.26
CA PHE A 51 -4.69 -30.73 25.42
C PHE A 51 -5.36 -29.49 26.00
N THR A 52 -6.66 -29.57 26.27
CA THR A 52 -7.40 -28.55 27.00
C THR A 52 -7.09 -28.61 28.51
N PRO A 53 -7.38 -27.53 29.27
CA PRO A 53 -7.18 -27.54 30.73
C PRO A 53 -7.90 -28.70 31.45
N ASN A 54 -9.11 -29.06 31.01
CA ASN A 54 -9.87 -30.16 31.60
C ASN A 54 -9.22 -31.53 31.31
N GLN A 55 -8.69 -31.71 30.10
CA GLN A 55 -7.96 -32.93 29.74
C GLN A 55 -6.67 -33.05 30.53
N LEU A 56 -5.93 -31.96 30.76
CA LEU A 56 -4.74 -31.97 31.62
C LEU A 56 -5.10 -32.33 33.06
N THR A 57 -6.21 -31.84 33.61
CA THR A 57 -6.70 -32.26 34.94
C THR A 57 -7.02 -33.75 34.97
N SER A 58 -7.70 -34.28 33.94
CA SER A 58 -7.98 -35.72 33.85
C SER A 58 -6.70 -36.56 33.78
N ILE A 59 -5.70 -36.11 33.01
CA ILE A 59 -4.39 -36.79 32.93
C ILE A 59 -3.65 -36.70 34.27
N SER A 60 -3.72 -35.57 34.96
CA SER A 60 -3.13 -35.39 36.29
C SER A 60 -3.74 -36.37 37.29
N ASN A 61 -5.07 -36.49 37.31
CA ASN A 61 -5.75 -37.47 38.16
C ASN A 61 -5.38 -38.93 37.80
N LEU A 62 -5.19 -39.21 36.51
CA LEU A 62 -4.85 -40.54 36.00
C LEU A 62 -3.41 -40.95 36.37
N THR A 63 -2.46 -40.02 36.26
CA THR A 63 -1.00 -40.28 36.31
C THR A 63 -0.38 -39.88 37.64
N GLY A 64 -1.04 -39.02 38.41
CA GLY A 64 -0.50 -38.41 39.62
C GLY A 64 0.48 -37.26 39.37
N ILE A 65 0.76 -36.90 38.11
CA ILE A 65 1.66 -35.80 37.77
C ILE A 65 0.88 -34.47 37.87
N PRO A 66 1.42 -33.44 38.53
CA PRO A 66 0.76 -32.13 38.60
C PRO A 66 0.44 -31.57 37.21
N LYS A 67 -0.72 -30.92 37.09
CA LYS A 67 -1.21 -30.36 35.83
C LYS A 67 -0.22 -29.36 35.21
N GLU A 68 0.45 -28.59 36.05
CA GLU A 68 1.42 -27.55 35.69
C GLU A 68 2.64 -28.18 34.98
N ILE A 69 3.11 -29.32 35.48
CA ILE A 69 4.19 -30.08 34.83
C ILE A 69 3.70 -30.63 33.48
N LEU A 70 2.55 -31.29 33.45
CA LEU A 70 1.97 -31.82 32.20
C LEU A 70 1.80 -30.74 31.12
N GLN A 71 1.49 -29.51 31.53
CA GLN A 71 1.37 -28.37 30.63
C GLN A 71 2.69 -28.06 29.92
N LEU A 72 3.83 -28.13 30.61
CA LEU A 72 5.17 -27.92 30.06
C LEU A 72 5.54 -28.98 29.00
N HIS A 73 4.98 -30.17 29.08
CA HIS A 73 5.19 -31.24 28.09
C HIS A 73 4.19 -31.21 26.92
N SER A 74 3.24 -30.26 26.91
CA SER A 74 2.17 -30.16 25.90
C SER A 74 2.38 -28.99 24.94
N ASN A 75 1.59 -28.89 23.87
CA ASN A 75 1.63 -27.71 22.99
C ASN A 75 1.21 -26.40 23.71
N ASN A 76 0.57 -26.48 24.88
CA ASN A 76 0.30 -25.28 25.69
C ASN A 76 1.59 -24.55 26.06
N TYR A 77 2.70 -25.28 26.21
CA TYR A 77 4.01 -24.69 26.40
C TYR A 77 4.40 -23.73 25.26
N TYR A 78 4.19 -24.17 24.01
CA TYR A 78 4.42 -23.33 22.84
C TYR A 78 3.44 -22.17 22.77
N GLU A 79 2.15 -22.41 23.04
CA GLU A 79 1.16 -21.33 23.02
C GLU A 79 1.47 -20.22 24.03
N GLN A 80 2.03 -20.57 25.19
CA GLN A 80 2.50 -19.61 26.20
C GLN A 80 3.80 -18.91 25.79
N SER A 81 4.73 -19.63 25.18
CA SER A 81 6.08 -19.10 24.89
C SER A 81 6.12 -18.24 23.61
N ILE A 82 5.39 -18.65 22.57
CA ILE A 82 5.45 -18.05 21.23
C ILE A 82 4.07 -17.69 20.67
N GLY A 83 3.01 -17.78 21.48
CA GLY A 83 1.66 -17.41 21.08
C GLY A 83 0.96 -18.48 20.21
N ARG A 84 -0.38 -18.47 20.26
CA ARG A 84 -1.22 -19.48 19.61
C ARG A 84 -1.17 -19.45 18.09
N GLU A 85 -1.05 -18.27 17.48
CA GLU A 85 -1.00 -18.14 16.02
C GLU A 85 0.26 -18.81 15.46
N ILE A 86 1.43 -18.43 15.98
CA ILE A 86 2.71 -19.01 15.58
C ILE A 86 2.76 -20.50 15.89
N THR A 87 2.27 -20.92 17.06
CA THR A 87 2.17 -22.34 17.42
C THR A 87 1.40 -23.14 16.35
N ASN A 88 0.29 -22.62 15.82
CA ASN A 88 -0.47 -23.30 14.78
C ASN A 88 0.25 -23.37 13.43
N LYS A 89 1.11 -22.39 13.12
CA LYS A 89 1.94 -22.38 11.93
C LYS A 89 3.15 -23.31 12.07
N PHE A 90 3.77 -23.35 13.24
CA PHE A 90 5.11 -23.90 13.45
C PHE A 90 5.15 -25.24 14.18
N VAL A 91 4.05 -25.71 14.77
CA VAL A 91 3.98 -27.07 15.32
C VAL A 91 3.60 -28.09 14.24
N LEU A 92 4.36 -29.19 14.19
CA LEU A 92 4.14 -30.37 13.36
C LEU A 92 2.89 -31.11 13.86
N LYS A 93 2.02 -31.50 12.91
CA LYS A 93 0.76 -32.18 13.21
C LYS A 93 0.69 -33.51 12.45
N ASN A 94 0.19 -34.54 13.14
CA ASN A 94 -0.11 -35.88 12.68
C ASN A 94 1.10 -36.66 12.15
N ARG A 95 2.31 -36.30 12.61
CA ARG A 95 3.59 -36.87 12.18
C ARG A 95 4.60 -36.76 13.30
N VAL A 96 5.65 -37.56 13.18
CA VAL A 96 6.78 -37.58 14.10
C VAL A 96 8.08 -37.39 13.36
N LYS A 97 8.98 -36.63 14.00
CA LYS A 97 10.41 -36.60 13.71
C LYS A 97 11.14 -37.44 14.73
N TYR A 98 12.25 -38.06 14.36
CA TYR A 98 13.06 -38.78 15.33
C TYR A 98 14.55 -38.78 15.00
N CYS A 99 15.34 -39.01 16.05
CA CYS A 99 16.75 -39.36 15.96
C CYS A 99 16.90 -40.87 16.17
N PRO A 100 17.46 -41.65 15.22
CA PRO A 100 17.66 -43.08 15.40
C PRO A 100 18.54 -43.42 16.60
N LEU A 101 19.53 -42.58 16.91
CA LEU A 101 20.43 -42.78 18.05
C LEU A 101 19.71 -42.54 19.40
N CYS A 102 18.84 -41.52 19.51
CA CYS A 102 18.00 -41.37 20.69
C CYS A 102 17.08 -42.58 20.90
N ILE A 103 16.50 -43.14 19.83
CA ILE A 103 15.65 -44.34 19.94
C ILE A 103 16.45 -45.54 20.47
N GLN A 104 17.69 -45.73 20.02
CA GLN A 104 18.56 -46.82 20.50
C GLN A 104 18.83 -46.72 22.00
N GLU A 105 18.95 -45.49 22.53
CA GLU A 105 19.14 -45.22 23.95
C GLU A 105 17.84 -45.44 24.73
N ASN A 106 16.75 -44.79 24.31
CA ASN A 106 15.44 -44.90 24.92
C ASN A 106 14.33 -44.42 23.95
N ILE A 107 13.26 -45.20 23.78
CA ILE A 107 12.15 -44.85 22.90
C ILE A 107 11.27 -43.78 23.57
N VAL A 108 11.70 -42.53 23.45
CA VAL A 108 11.01 -41.34 23.96
C VAL A 108 10.78 -40.36 22.82
N HIS A 109 9.54 -39.88 22.69
CA HIS A 109 9.22 -38.81 21.75
C HIS A 109 9.49 -37.45 22.41
N LYS A 110 10.47 -36.70 21.91
CA LYS A 110 10.84 -35.41 22.51
C LYS A 110 9.87 -34.30 22.13
N LEU A 111 9.62 -33.37 23.04
CA LEU A 111 8.79 -32.19 22.81
C LEU A 111 9.34 -31.32 21.68
N SER A 112 10.67 -31.12 21.64
CA SER A 112 11.37 -30.33 20.62
C SER A 112 11.12 -30.81 19.19
N TRP A 113 10.87 -32.12 19.01
CA TRP A 113 10.58 -32.72 17.71
C TRP A 113 9.22 -32.30 17.16
N ASN A 114 8.35 -31.67 17.96
CA ASN A 114 7.11 -31.09 17.47
C ASN A 114 7.31 -29.76 16.72
N MET A 115 8.43 -29.07 16.83
CA MET A 115 8.63 -27.78 16.14
C MET A 115 9.10 -27.98 14.70
N LEU A 116 8.35 -27.54 13.69
CA LEU A 116 8.65 -27.73 12.27
C LEU A 116 10.04 -27.22 11.87
N GLN A 117 10.47 -26.10 12.45
CA GLN A 117 11.74 -25.47 12.13
C GLN A 117 12.93 -26.21 12.75
N LEU A 118 12.72 -26.96 13.84
CA LEU A 118 13.77 -27.74 14.52
C LEU A 118 13.98 -29.09 13.83
N ASN A 119 14.94 -29.20 12.92
CA ASN A 119 15.17 -30.42 12.16
C ASN A 119 16.49 -31.14 12.50
N ILE A 120 17.08 -30.80 13.64
CA ILE A 120 18.34 -31.37 14.12
C ILE A 120 18.13 -31.96 15.52
N CYS A 121 18.71 -33.13 15.78
CA CYS A 121 18.89 -33.66 17.13
C CYS A 121 20.10 -32.97 17.77
N PHE A 122 19.91 -32.26 18.89
CA PHE A 122 21.00 -31.54 19.55
C PHE A 122 21.97 -32.45 20.33
N GLU A 123 21.50 -33.62 20.78
CA GLU A 123 22.34 -34.60 21.47
C GLU A 123 23.30 -35.30 20.51
N HIS A 124 22.79 -35.75 19.37
CA HIS A 124 23.59 -36.53 18.41
C HIS A 124 24.04 -35.73 17.18
N LYS A 125 23.62 -34.48 17.04
CA LYS A 125 23.98 -33.57 15.92
C LYS A 125 23.72 -34.19 14.55
N ILE A 126 22.52 -34.72 14.35
CA ILE A 126 22.07 -35.27 13.06
C ILE A 126 20.72 -34.73 12.66
N ILE A 127 20.42 -34.76 11.36
CA ILE A 127 19.11 -34.37 10.83
C ILE A 127 18.06 -35.39 11.27
N LEU A 128 16.93 -34.90 11.77
CA LEU A 128 15.80 -35.74 12.18
C LEU A 128 15.11 -36.39 10.99
N ILE A 129 14.65 -37.63 11.17
CA ILE A 129 13.97 -38.42 10.15
C ILE A 129 12.45 -38.27 10.32
N GLU A 130 11.73 -37.98 9.22
CA GLU A 130 10.26 -37.83 9.20
C GLU A 130 9.50 -38.97 8.53
N ASN A 131 10.19 -39.67 7.64
CA ASN A 131 9.63 -40.71 6.81
C ASN A 131 10.35 -42.03 7.09
N CYS A 132 9.62 -43.14 6.97
CA CYS A 132 10.20 -44.45 7.13
C CYS A 132 11.30 -44.68 6.07
N CYS A 133 12.53 -45.03 6.50
CA CYS A 133 13.63 -45.30 5.58
C CYS A 133 13.40 -46.54 4.69
N GLY A 134 12.46 -47.43 5.05
CA GLY A 134 12.14 -48.62 4.27
C GLY A 134 11.08 -48.40 3.17
N CYS A 135 10.03 -47.63 3.45
CA CYS A 135 8.89 -47.47 2.53
C CYS A 135 8.44 -46.03 2.28
N ASP A 136 9.19 -45.05 2.79
CA ASP A 136 8.93 -43.60 2.68
C ASP A 136 7.56 -43.15 3.22
N SER A 137 6.85 -44.01 3.97
CA SER A 137 5.60 -43.61 4.60
C SER A 137 5.83 -42.65 5.76
N THR A 138 4.90 -41.72 5.95
CA THR A 138 4.87 -40.83 7.11
C THR A 138 4.81 -41.62 8.40
N ILE A 139 5.61 -41.21 9.39
CA ILE A 139 5.68 -41.90 10.68
C ILE A 139 4.58 -41.35 11.60
N SER A 140 3.71 -42.24 12.07
CA SER A 140 2.73 -41.90 13.10
C SER A 140 3.37 -41.99 14.49
N LEU A 141 2.81 -41.29 15.48
CA LEU A 141 3.28 -41.42 16.85
C LEU A 141 3.11 -42.86 17.37
N THR A 142 2.01 -43.52 17.05
CA THR A 142 1.78 -44.92 17.44
C THR A 142 2.87 -45.86 16.89
N SER A 143 3.21 -45.74 15.60
CA SER A 143 4.26 -46.58 14.99
C SER A 143 5.64 -46.24 15.57
N PHE A 144 5.93 -44.94 15.78
CA PHE A 144 7.17 -44.50 16.43
C PHE A 144 7.33 -45.13 17.82
N MET A 145 6.29 -45.05 18.66
CA MET A 145 6.33 -45.60 20.02
C MET A 145 6.38 -47.14 20.05
N ALA A 146 5.93 -47.81 18.99
CA ALA A 146 6.12 -49.25 18.80
C ALA A 146 7.55 -49.63 18.37
N GLY A 147 8.35 -48.67 17.91
CA GLY A 147 9.73 -48.86 17.47
C GLY A 147 9.90 -49.33 16.02
N PHE A 148 8.80 -49.55 15.29
CA PHE A 148 8.83 -50.03 13.90
C PHE A 148 7.70 -49.46 13.04
N CYS A 149 7.91 -49.48 11.73
CA CYS A 149 6.92 -49.05 10.75
C CYS A 149 5.76 -50.03 10.65
N ASP A 150 4.54 -49.52 10.78
CA ASP A 150 3.29 -50.26 10.66
C ASP A 150 2.99 -50.80 9.25
N ARG A 151 3.67 -50.26 8.21
CA ARG A 151 3.50 -50.69 6.82
C ARG A 151 4.53 -51.71 6.35
N CYS A 152 5.81 -51.50 6.67
CA CYS A 152 6.90 -52.34 6.14
C CYS A 152 7.73 -53.06 7.22
N GLY A 153 7.44 -52.83 8.51
CA GLY A 153 8.18 -53.45 9.62
C GLY A 153 9.59 -52.91 9.83
N PHE A 154 10.01 -51.86 9.12
CA PHE A 154 11.32 -51.24 9.30
C PHE A 154 11.50 -50.78 10.75
N VAL A 155 12.60 -51.18 11.38
CA VAL A 155 12.93 -50.84 12.78
C VAL A 155 13.58 -49.47 12.81
N TYR A 156 12.95 -48.48 13.45
CA TYR A 156 13.44 -47.09 13.38
C TYR A 156 14.83 -46.91 14.02
N ALA A 157 15.15 -47.70 15.04
CA ALA A 157 16.46 -47.70 15.69
C ALA A 157 17.61 -48.13 14.76
N THR A 158 17.34 -48.84 13.66
CA THR A 158 18.38 -49.29 12.71
C THR A 158 18.59 -48.33 11.54
N ALA A 159 17.87 -47.19 11.50
CA ALA A 159 18.10 -46.19 10.48
C ALA A 159 19.52 -45.62 10.59
N SER A 160 20.22 -45.56 9.46
CA SER A 160 21.55 -44.96 9.40
C SER A 160 21.42 -43.44 9.65
N PRO A 161 22.21 -42.85 10.56
CA PRO A 161 22.31 -41.41 10.67
C PRO A 161 22.72 -40.85 9.32
N GLY A 162 21.97 -39.90 8.77
CA GLY A 162 22.37 -39.24 7.53
C GLY A 162 23.75 -38.62 7.73
N GLY A 163 24.75 -39.04 6.93
CA GLY A 163 26.15 -38.59 7.03
C GLY A 163 26.39 -37.16 6.57
N ILE A 164 25.51 -36.24 6.98
CA ILE A 164 25.59 -34.82 6.63
C ILE A 164 26.42 -34.15 7.72
N GLU A 165 27.60 -33.69 7.33
CA GLU A 165 28.37 -32.74 8.11
C GLU A 165 27.51 -31.49 8.30
N LEU A 166 27.05 -31.26 9.54
CA LEU A 166 26.22 -30.10 9.87
C LEU A 166 27.11 -28.85 9.84
N HIS A 167 27.00 -28.11 8.73
CA HIS A 167 27.64 -26.80 8.59
C HIS A 167 27.14 -25.84 9.68
N GLU A 168 28.01 -24.98 10.22
CA GLU A 168 27.70 -24.03 11.30
C GLU A 168 26.47 -23.15 10.98
N LEU A 169 26.38 -22.67 9.73
CA LEU A 169 25.22 -21.92 9.20
C LEU A 169 23.86 -22.64 9.32
N LEU A 170 23.84 -23.96 9.48
CA LEU A 170 22.63 -24.73 9.76
C LEU A 170 22.43 -24.98 11.24
N LEU A 171 23.51 -25.12 12.01
CA LEU A 171 23.46 -25.48 13.42
C LEU A 171 23.11 -24.28 14.31
N ASP A 172 23.71 -23.12 14.07
CA ASP A 172 23.53 -21.93 14.93
C ASP A 172 22.08 -21.44 14.99
N PRO A 173 21.33 -21.30 13.88
CA PRO A 173 19.92 -20.93 13.94
C PRO A 173 19.08 -21.95 14.72
N GLN A 174 19.41 -23.23 14.58
CA GLN A 174 18.68 -24.33 15.22
C GLN A 174 18.96 -24.35 16.72
N LEU A 175 20.21 -24.13 17.14
CA LEU A 175 20.59 -23.96 18.54
C LEU A 175 19.92 -22.73 19.15
N TYR A 176 19.92 -21.60 18.44
CA TYR A 176 19.22 -20.40 18.88
C TYR A 176 17.74 -20.69 19.17
N LEU A 177 17.05 -21.34 18.23
CA LEU A 177 15.63 -21.69 18.40
C LEU A 177 15.44 -22.67 19.56
N PHE A 178 16.29 -23.70 19.67
CA PHE A 178 16.20 -24.68 20.74
C PHE A 178 16.42 -24.05 22.12
N HIS A 179 17.47 -23.25 22.29
CA HIS A 179 17.77 -22.67 23.59
C HIS A 179 16.70 -21.67 24.01
N ASN A 180 16.34 -20.72 23.13
CA ASN A 180 15.31 -19.73 23.46
C ASN A 180 13.93 -20.34 23.68
N LEU A 181 13.64 -21.51 23.10
CA LEU A 181 12.36 -22.16 23.25
C LEU A 181 12.32 -23.12 24.44
N LEU A 182 13.38 -23.88 24.72
CA LEU A 182 13.35 -25.04 25.62
C LEU A 182 14.41 -24.99 26.73
N ASP A 183 15.51 -24.29 26.52
CA ASP A 183 16.62 -24.19 27.47
C ASP A 183 16.67 -22.77 28.04
N GLN A 184 15.86 -22.53 29.07
CA GLN A 184 15.68 -21.23 29.72
C GLN A 184 16.95 -20.68 30.41
N THR A 185 18.12 -21.32 30.20
CA THR A 185 19.34 -21.09 30.96
C THR A 185 20.19 -19.91 30.48
N SER A 186 20.01 -19.40 29.26
CA SER A 186 20.63 -18.13 28.82
C SER A 186 20.20 -17.74 27.41
N SER A 187 19.15 -16.91 27.28
CA SER A 187 18.84 -16.31 25.98
C SER A 187 19.78 -15.13 25.74
N LYS A 188 20.82 -15.31 24.92
CA LYS A 188 21.35 -14.19 24.15
C LYS A 188 20.20 -13.75 23.24
N SER A 189 19.58 -12.62 23.57
CA SER A 189 18.58 -12.06 22.66
C SER A 189 19.27 -11.68 21.35
N PHE A 190 18.65 -12.08 20.25
CA PHE A 190 19.04 -11.63 18.93
C PHE A 190 18.30 -10.31 18.70
N PHE A 191 19.02 -9.18 18.61
CA PHE A 191 18.48 -7.81 18.49
C PHE A 191 17.57 -7.35 19.64
N ASP A 192 17.78 -7.83 20.87
CA ASP A 192 16.97 -7.46 22.04
C ASP A 192 15.44 -7.71 21.86
N ILE A 193 15.04 -8.52 20.88
CA ILE A 193 13.65 -8.94 20.66
C ILE A 193 13.36 -10.32 21.27
N THR A 194 12.08 -10.59 21.50
CA THR A 194 11.63 -11.88 22.03
C THR A 194 11.69 -12.97 20.95
N LEU A 195 11.72 -14.24 21.36
CA LEU A 195 11.59 -15.36 20.40
C LEU A 195 10.27 -15.28 19.62
N HIS A 196 9.18 -14.85 20.28
CA HIS A 196 7.89 -14.67 19.64
C HIS A 196 7.98 -13.66 18.48
N ASP A 197 8.53 -12.48 18.74
CA ASP A 197 8.72 -11.42 17.73
C ASP A 197 9.63 -11.89 16.60
N PHE A 198 10.71 -12.61 16.91
CA PHE A 198 11.60 -13.15 15.90
C PHE A 198 10.90 -14.18 14.99
N LEU A 199 10.04 -15.03 15.56
CA LEU A 199 9.27 -16.01 14.77
C LEU A 199 8.20 -15.33 13.89
N ILE A 200 7.59 -14.23 14.35
CA ILE A 200 6.74 -13.37 13.53
C ILE A 200 7.57 -12.78 12.38
N LEU A 201 8.72 -12.18 12.70
CA LEU A 201 9.63 -11.59 11.71
C LEU A 201 10.06 -12.63 10.65
N ALA A 202 10.41 -13.85 11.07
CA ALA A 202 10.75 -14.94 10.17
C ALA A 202 9.57 -15.35 9.27
N ASP A 203 8.36 -15.49 9.81
CA ASP A 203 7.14 -15.81 9.05
C ASP A 203 6.84 -14.74 7.99
N LEU A 204 6.97 -13.46 8.34
CA LEU A 204 6.82 -12.35 7.38
C LEU A 204 7.91 -12.40 6.31
N SER A 205 9.16 -12.67 6.71
CA SER A 205 10.33 -12.73 5.82
C SER A 205 10.23 -13.87 4.80
N TYR A 206 9.49 -14.93 5.10
CA TYR A 206 9.21 -16.00 4.14
C TYR A 206 8.58 -15.50 2.85
N HIS A 207 7.80 -14.42 2.88
CA HIS A 207 7.25 -13.81 1.68
C HIS A 207 8.32 -13.18 0.79
N LEU A 208 9.40 -12.65 1.37
CA LEU A 208 10.55 -12.13 0.61
C LEU A 208 11.40 -13.29 0.07
N LEU A 209 11.59 -14.35 0.85
CA LEU A 209 12.50 -15.45 0.54
C LEU A 209 11.93 -16.53 -0.39
N GLU A 210 10.61 -16.76 -0.39
CA GLU A 210 9.96 -17.85 -1.12
C GLU A 210 10.41 -17.88 -2.58
N GLY A 211 11.00 -18.98 -3.04
CA GLY A 211 11.45 -19.21 -4.41
C GLY A 211 12.75 -18.50 -4.81
N MET A 212 13.46 -17.86 -3.87
CA MET A 212 14.81 -17.33 -4.10
C MET A 212 15.87 -18.44 -3.96
N PRO A 213 17.07 -18.30 -4.54
CA PRO A 213 18.21 -19.13 -4.18
C PRO A 213 18.57 -18.98 -2.70
N SER A 214 18.96 -20.09 -2.09
CA SER A 214 19.47 -20.13 -0.71
C SER A 214 20.73 -19.30 -0.54
N TYR A 215 20.80 -18.61 0.59
CA TYR A 215 21.96 -17.82 1.01
C TYR A 215 22.93 -18.62 1.88
N LEU A 216 22.62 -19.90 2.15
CA LEU A 216 23.41 -20.81 2.98
C LEU A 216 24.47 -21.60 2.17
N GLY A 217 24.62 -21.32 0.88
CA GLY A 217 25.64 -21.95 0.01
C GLY A 217 25.22 -23.25 -0.68
N ASP A 218 24.04 -23.80 -0.39
CA ASP A 218 23.56 -25.07 -0.98
C ASP A 218 22.89 -24.93 -2.35
N SER A 219 22.76 -23.71 -2.88
CA SER A 219 22.11 -23.37 -4.16
C SER A 219 20.66 -23.83 -4.33
N GLN A 220 20.01 -24.34 -3.27
CA GLN A 220 18.63 -24.80 -3.35
C GLN A 220 17.66 -23.61 -3.37
N ALA A 221 16.55 -23.74 -4.10
CA ALA A 221 15.50 -22.74 -4.03
C ALA A 221 14.78 -22.85 -2.67
N ILE A 222 14.64 -21.72 -1.97
CA ILE A 222 13.96 -21.64 -0.69
C ILE A 222 12.46 -21.89 -0.92
N SER A 223 11.87 -22.81 -0.15
CA SER A 223 10.43 -23.09 -0.19
C SER A 223 9.85 -22.93 1.21
N CYS A 224 9.25 -21.77 1.45
CA CYS A 224 8.66 -21.39 2.72
C CYS A 224 7.21 -21.86 2.86
N PHE A 225 6.45 -21.91 1.76
CA PHE A 225 5.02 -22.22 1.80
C PHE A 225 4.68 -23.60 1.23
N ASN A 226 3.67 -24.24 1.82
CA ASN A 226 3.22 -25.56 1.37
C ASN A 226 2.21 -25.44 0.21
N LYS A 227 2.41 -26.22 -0.85
CA LYS A 227 1.49 -26.24 -2.01
C LYS A 227 0.17 -26.91 -1.63
N LYS A 228 -0.93 -26.15 -1.57
CA LYS A 228 -2.27 -26.59 -1.13
C LYS A 228 -2.81 -27.87 -1.79
N LYS A 229 -2.34 -28.24 -2.99
CA LYS A 229 -2.98 -29.28 -3.82
C LYS A 229 -2.74 -30.72 -3.34
N ASN A 230 -1.66 -31.00 -2.60
CA ASN A 230 -1.32 -32.28 -1.95
C ASN A 230 -0.20 -32.12 -0.89
N GLY A 231 0.21 -30.87 -0.60
CA GLY A 231 1.47 -30.56 0.06
C GLY A 231 1.40 -30.76 1.55
N HIS A 232 1.98 -31.86 2.00
CA HIS A 232 2.36 -32.03 3.38
C HIS A 232 3.40 -30.97 3.80
N ARG A 233 3.32 -30.51 5.05
CA ARG A 233 4.37 -29.65 5.61
C ARG A 233 5.65 -30.48 5.70
N ASN A 234 6.70 -30.05 5.00
CA ASN A 234 8.02 -30.67 5.02
C ASN A 234 8.91 -29.87 5.98
N SER A 235 9.32 -30.46 7.11
CA SER A 235 10.17 -29.75 8.08
C SER A 235 11.53 -29.37 7.52
N LYS A 236 12.09 -30.16 6.58
CA LYS A 236 13.36 -29.82 5.93
C LYS A 236 13.25 -28.47 5.24
N ASN A 237 12.14 -28.24 4.52
CA ASN A 237 11.89 -26.96 3.85
C ASN A 237 11.65 -25.82 4.86
N GLN A 238 10.91 -26.09 5.95
CA GLN A 238 10.64 -25.08 6.98
C GLN A 238 11.91 -24.70 7.76
N SER A 239 12.74 -25.67 8.13
CA SER A 239 14.04 -25.47 8.75
C SER A 239 14.98 -24.71 7.81
N HIS A 240 14.99 -25.06 6.51
CA HIS A 240 15.79 -24.34 5.51
C HIS A 240 15.34 -22.88 5.32
N ALA A 241 14.03 -22.64 5.25
CA ALA A 241 13.46 -21.30 5.18
C ALA A 241 13.80 -20.48 6.45
N TYR A 242 13.63 -21.08 7.63
CA TYR A 242 13.99 -20.46 8.91
C TYR A 242 15.48 -20.10 8.98
N ASN A 243 16.37 -21.01 8.57
CA ASN A 243 17.81 -20.76 8.59
C ASN A 243 18.19 -19.62 7.62
N ASN A 244 17.53 -19.51 6.45
CA ASN A 244 17.73 -18.37 5.55
C ASN A 244 17.20 -17.05 6.12
N ALA A 245 16.05 -17.08 6.82
CA ALA A 245 15.54 -15.91 7.53
C ALA A 245 16.49 -15.50 8.67
N PHE A 246 17.04 -16.45 9.42
CA PHE A 246 18.05 -16.16 10.44
C PHE A 246 19.31 -15.52 9.84
N TRP A 247 19.84 -16.10 8.77
CA TRP A 247 20.99 -15.54 8.04
C TRP A 247 20.74 -14.11 7.53
N MET A 248 19.52 -13.83 7.05
CA MET A 248 19.10 -12.52 6.57
C MET A 248 19.26 -11.42 7.63
N TYR A 249 19.19 -11.78 8.92
CA TYR A 249 19.31 -10.85 10.03
C TYR A 249 20.65 -10.94 10.79
N GLN A 250 21.48 -11.96 10.54
CA GLN A 250 22.75 -12.14 11.27
C GLN A 250 23.76 -10.99 11.07
N ASP A 251 23.73 -10.33 9.90
CA ASP A 251 24.48 -9.10 9.58
C ASP A 251 23.49 -8.02 9.11
N PHE A 252 22.56 -7.68 9.99
CA PHE A 252 21.57 -6.64 9.72
C PHE A 252 22.20 -5.24 9.78
N PRO A 253 21.87 -4.32 8.85
CA PRO A 253 20.88 -4.45 7.78
C PRO A 253 21.42 -4.96 6.44
N HIS A 254 22.72 -5.29 6.34
CA HIS A 254 23.38 -5.63 5.07
C HIS A 254 22.74 -6.84 4.36
N ASN A 255 22.60 -7.97 5.07
CA ASN A 255 21.99 -9.17 4.48
C ASN A 255 20.51 -8.96 4.14
N PHE A 256 19.79 -8.23 4.98
CA PHE A 256 18.40 -7.82 4.74
C PHE A 256 18.27 -7.03 3.42
N TYR A 257 19.13 -6.03 3.21
CA TYR A 257 19.16 -5.24 1.97
C TYR A 257 19.58 -6.06 0.76
N ARG A 258 20.48 -7.03 0.93
CA ARG A 258 20.83 -7.98 -0.14
C ARG A 258 19.61 -8.78 -0.57
N VAL A 259 18.84 -9.34 0.37
CA VAL A 259 17.60 -10.08 0.07
C VAL A 259 16.59 -9.18 -0.65
N LEU A 260 16.36 -7.95 -0.19
CA LEU A 260 15.44 -7.02 -0.85
C LEU A 260 15.88 -6.66 -2.28
N ASN A 261 17.17 -6.44 -2.50
CA ASN A 261 17.71 -6.18 -3.84
C ASN A 261 17.44 -7.37 -4.78
N ASP A 262 17.68 -8.59 -4.33
CA ASP A 262 17.49 -9.79 -5.12
C ASP A 262 16.00 -10.09 -5.33
N PHE A 263 15.15 -9.81 -4.34
CA PHE A 263 13.69 -9.91 -4.43
C PHE A 263 13.14 -9.03 -5.57
N ILE A 264 13.58 -7.77 -5.67
CA ILE A 264 13.18 -6.85 -6.76
C ILE A 264 13.62 -7.38 -8.14
N LYS A 265 14.82 -7.97 -8.22
CA LYS A 265 15.39 -8.42 -9.49
C LYS A 265 14.72 -9.69 -10.01
N GLN A 266 14.41 -10.65 -9.12
CA GLN A 266 14.02 -12.00 -9.52
C GLN A 266 12.51 -12.17 -9.68
N LYS A 267 11.70 -11.40 -8.96
CA LYS A 267 10.25 -11.61 -8.94
C LYS A 267 9.53 -10.94 -10.10
N LYS A 268 8.55 -11.65 -10.66
CA LYS A 268 7.59 -11.05 -11.58
C LYS A 268 6.75 -9.99 -10.82
N PRO A 269 6.42 -8.84 -11.43
CA PRO A 269 5.76 -7.75 -10.71
C PRO A 269 4.51 -8.14 -9.91
N PRO A 270 3.56 -8.96 -10.42
CA PRO A 270 2.36 -9.30 -9.64
C PRO A 270 2.67 -10.04 -8.34
N ILE A 271 3.54 -11.06 -8.41
CA ILE A 271 3.97 -11.87 -7.25
C ILE A 271 4.76 -10.99 -6.28
N MET A 272 5.65 -10.14 -6.81
CA MET A 272 6.43 -9.20 -6.01
C MET A 272 5.53 -8.28 -5.18
N TYR A 273 4.51 -7.66 -5.78
CA TYR A 273 3.62 -6.75 -5.06
C TYR A 273 2.77 -7.46 -4.01
N GLU A 274 2.29 -8.67 -4.30
CA GLU A 274 1.54 -9.49 -3.34
C GLU A 274 2.41 -9.88 -2.13
N GLN A 275 3.56 -10.50 -2.38
CA GLN A 275 4.48 -10.94 -1.32
C GLN A 275 5.02 -9.77 -0.49
N LYS A 276 5.34 -8.66 -1.16
CA LYS A 276 5.72 -7.42 -0.49
C LYS A 276 4.62 -6.91 0.42
N GLY A 277 3.36 -6.91 -0.04
CA GLY A 277 2.22 -6.50 0.76
C GLY A 277 2.03 -7.34 2.03
N GLN A 278 2.36 -8.65 1.97
CA GLN A 278 2.37 -9.52 3.14
C GLN A 278 3.51 -9.18 4.11
N PHE A 279 4.74 -8.98 3.60
CA PHE A 279 5.86 -8.56 4.45
C PHE A 279 5.60 -7.20 5.15
N GLU A 280 4.93 -6.27 4.47
CA GLU A 280 4.55 -4.97 5.03
C GLU A 280 3.57 -5.05 6.23
N GLN A 281 3.09 -6.23 6.63
CA GLN A 281 2.42 -6.40 7.93
C GLN A 281 3.38 -6.20 9.12
N ILE A 282 4.70 -6.15 8.86
CA ILE A 282 5.70 -5.82 9.89
C ILE A 282 5.44 -4.48 10.58
N PHE A 283 4.78 -3.53 9.90
CA PHE A 283 4.42 -2.23 10.46
C PHE A 283 3.32 -2.29 11.54
N GLU A 284 2.68 -3.45 11.73
CA GLU A 284 1.68 -3.67 12.78
C GLU A 284 2.30 -4.03 14.13
N TYR A 285 3.63 -4.20 14.19
CA TYR A 285 4.37 -4.66 15.36
C TYR A 285 5.40 -3.62 15.80
N ASP A 286 5.10 -2.88 16.87
CA ASP A 286 6.01 -1.85 17.43
C ASP A 286 7.36 -2.45 17.88
N SER A 287 7.36 -3.70 18.36
CA SER A 287 8.57 -4.47 18.71
C SER A 287 9.50 -4.73 17.53
N LEU A 288 9.03 -4.54 16.29
CA LEU A 288 9.77 -4.73 15.04
C LEU A 288 10.01 -3.41 14.29
N SER A 289 9.97 -2.28 15.00
CA SER A 289 10.16 -0.93 14.43
C SER A 289 11.53 -0.75 13.76
N GLU A 290 12.62 -1.26 14.33
CA GLU A 290 13.96 -1.16 13.73
C GLU A 290 14.02 -1.81 12.33
N PHE A 291 13.38 -2.97 12.15
CA PHE A 291 13.29 -3.66 10.86
C PHE A 291 12.41 -2.90 9.87
N SER A 292 11.32 -2.30 10.37
CA SER A 292 10.43 -1.44 9.59
C SER A 292 11.14 -0.16 9.11
N GLU A 293 11.96 0.45 9.95
CA GLU A 293 12.79 1.60 9.63
C GLU A 293 13.84 1.27 8.57
N ALA A 294 14.59 0.17 8.75
CA ALA A 294 15.56 -0.28 7.76
C ALA A 294 14.89 -0.57 6.41
N TYR A 295 13.70 -1.19 6.41
CA TYR A 295 12.92 -1.42 5.21
C TYR A 295 12.51 -0.12 4.52
N ASN A 296 12.03 0.88 5.28
CA ASN A 296 11.70 2.20 4.75
C ASN A 296 12.94 2.91 4.18
N ALA A 297 14.07 2.87 4.90
CA ALA A 297 15.34 3.44 4.48
C ALA A 297 15.83 2.81 3.16
N PHE A 298 15.70 1.49 3.00
CA PHE A 298 16.02 0.81 1.76
C PHE A 298 15.18 1.34 0.58
N TRP A 299 13.87 1.49 0.76
CA TRP A 299 13.01 1.99 -0.32
C TRP A 299 13.23 3.49 -0.61
N LEU A 300 13.59 4.29 0.40
CA LEU A 300 14.05 5.67 0.22
C LEU A 300 15.33 5.72 -0.63
N GLU A 301 16.29 4.85 -0.37
CA GLU A 301 17.49 4.73 -1.21
C GLU A 301 17.10 4.37 -2.66
N LYS A 302 16.18 3.41 -2.85
CA LYS A 302 15.74 3.00 -4.20
C LYS A 302 14.93 4.07 -4.94
N ILE A 303 14.16 4.91 -4.27
CA ILE A 303 13.48 6.04 -4.92
C ILE A 303 14.47 7.16 -5.26
N ASN A 304 15.43 7.44 -4.39
CA ASN A 304 16.51 8.39 -4.64
C ASN A 304 17.37 7.97 -5.83
N GLN A 305 17.62 6.66 -6.02
CA GLN A 305 18.30 6.11 -7.21
C GLN A 305 17.41 6.10 -8.47
N GLY A 306 16.14 6.51 -8.38
CA GLY A 306 15.18 6.41 -9.47
C GLY A 306 14.90 4.96 -9.90
N SER A 307 15.17 3.98 -9.04
CA SER A 307 14.93 2.56 -9.31
C SER A 307 13.46 2.19 -9.19
N ILE A 308 12.72 2.89 -8.32
CA ILE A 308 11.27 2.74 -8.14
C ILE A 308 10.53 4.06 -8.30
N ARG A 309 9.20 3.98 -8.52
CA ARG A 309 8.32 5.14 -8.71
C ARG A 309 7.73 5.64 -7.39
N ARG A 310 7.24 6.89 -7.35
CA ARG A 310 6.58 7.46 -6.16
C ARG A 310 5.29 6.75 -5.73
N ASP A 311 4.62 6.05 -6.64
CA ASP A 311 3.36 5.34 -6.38
C ASP A 311 3.57 3.89 -5.91
N PHE A 312 4.80 3.56 -5.51
CA PHE A 312 5.13 2.28 -4.90
C PHE A 312 4.43 2.13 -3.53
N SER A 313 4.02 0.91 -3.15
CA SER A 313 3.06 0.75 -2.03
C SER A 313 3.56 1.28 -0.67
N VAL A 314 4.88 1.28 -0.42
CA VAL A 314 5.46 1.87 0.81
C VAL A 314 5.08 3.35 0.92
N PHE A 315 5.25 4.11 -0.16
CA PHE A 315 4.95 5.55 -0.18
C PHE A 315 3.46 5.86 -0.26
N LYS A 316 2.64 4.92 -0.75
CA LYS A 316 1.18 5.07 -0.70
C LYS A 316 0.65 4.98 0.73
N LYS A 317 1.23 4.08 1.53
CA LYS A 317 0.86 3.89 2.94
C LYS A 317 1.44 5.01 3.82
N ASN A 318 2.67 5.44 3.54
CA ASN A 318 3.34 6.51 4.26
C ASN A 318 3.86 7.58 3.28
N LEU A 319 3.03 8.61 3.06
CA LEU A 319 3.37 9.74 2.18
C LEU A 319 4.50 10.62 2.76
N GLU A 320 4.70 10.62 4.08
CA GLU A 320 5.72 11.45 4.73
C GLU A 320 7.14 11.02 4.36
N LEU A 321 7.35 9.74 4.03
CA LEU A 321 8.62 9.25 3.49
C LEU A 321 9.02 9.99 2.21
N LEU A 322 8.06 10.41 1.37
CA LEU A 322 8.37 11.21 0.18
C LEU A 322 8.91 12.61 0.52
N ASN A 323 8.75 13.08 1.76
CA ASN A 323 9.35 14.32 2.20
C ASN A 323 10.85 14.17 2.50
N GLN A 324 11.27 12.97 2.89
CA GLN A 324 12.65 12.63 3.26
C GLN A 324 13.54 12.32 2.04
N ARG A 325 12.96 12.15 0.85
CA ARG A 325 13.73 11.87 -0.37
C ARG A 325 14.62 13.06 -0.75
N GLU A 326 15.78 12.74 -1.26
CA GLU A 326 16.77 13.72 -1.73
C GLU A 326 16.53 14.07 -3.19
N TYR A 327 15.98 13.16 -3.99
CA TYR A 327 15.80 13.36 -5.43
C TYR A 327 14.35 13.22 -5.88
N VAL A 328 14.00 14.02 -6.90
CA VAL A 328 12.69 14.00 -7.57
C VAL A 328 12.87 13.79 -9.06
N ARG A 329 12.00 12.98 -9.69
CA ARG A 329 12.03 12.77 -11.14
C ARG A 329 11.50 14.00 -11.89
N LYS A 330 12.03 14.29 -13.08
CA LYS A 330 11.52 15.36 -13.96
C LYS A 330 10.01 15.31 -14.20
N ASP A 331 9.46 14.12 -14.42
CA ASP A 331 8.01 13.95 -14.66
C ASP A 331 7.18 14.38 -13.45
N GLU A 332 7.70 14.14 -12.24
CA GLU A 332 7.05 14.52 -11.00
C GLU A 332 7.10 16.03 -10.79
N ILE A 333 8.25 16.65 -11.06
CA ILE A 333 8.40 18.12 -11.04
C ILE A 333 7.42 18.76 -12.03
N ARG A 334 7.38 18.26 -13.27
CA ARG A 334 6.45 18.75 -14.30
C ARG A 334 4.99 18.65 -13.85
N THR A 335 4.61 17.56 -13.21
CA THR A 335 3.22 17.35 -12.76
C THR A 335 2.87 18.22 -11.56
N THR A 336 3.82 18.44 -10.65
CA THR A 336 3.58 19.15 -9.38
C THR A 336 3.72 20.66 -9.49
N SER A 337 4.74 21.17 -10.19
CA SER A 337 4.99 22.61 -10.38
C SER A 337 4.56 23.16 -11.73
N GLY A 338 4.24 22.27 -12.68
CA GLY A 338 4.05 22.66 -14.07
C GLY A 338 5.34 22.93 -14.85
N MET A 339 6.52 22.93 -14.22
CA MET A 339 7.79 23.27 -14.89
C MET A 339 8.05 22.37 -16.11
N SER A 340 8.31 23.00 -17.26
CA SER A 340 8.67 22.30 -18.50
C SER A 340 10.05 21.63 -18.42
N TYR A 341 10.28 20.59 -19.23
CA TYR A 341 11.57 19.89 -19.26
C TYR A 341 12.70 20.78 -19.77
N GLU A 342 12.39 21.63 -20.74
CA GLU A 342 13.32 22.62 -21.29
C GLU A 342 13.77 23.60 -20.22
N LYS A 343 12.83 24.06 -19.37
CA LYS A 343 13.15 24.95 -18.25
C LYS A 343 14.00 24.25 -17.20
N MET A 344 13.69 23.01 -16.83
CA MET A 344 14.54 22.22 -15.93
C MET A 344 15.97 22.09 -16.49
N THR A 345 16.12 21.80 -17.79
CA THR A 345 17.44 21.73 -18.43
C THR A 345 18.15 23.08 -18.38
N GLN A 346 17.46 24.19 -18.68
CA GLN A 346 18.03 25.53 -18.58
C GLN A 346 18.48 25.88 -17.16
N LEU A 347 17.68 25.57 -16.14
CA LEU A 347 18.05 25.81 -14.73
C LEU A 347 19.28 25.00 -14.33
N SER A 348 19.39 23.77 -14.82
CA SER A 348 20.56 22.94 -14.59
C SER A 348 21.80 23.47 -15.32
N GLU A 349 21.67 23.95 -16.56
CA GLU A 349 22.76 24.59 -17.32
C GLU A 349 23.27 25.88 -16.63
N LEU A 350 22.39 26.56 -15.90
CA LEU A 350 22.72 27.75 -15.09
C LEU A 350 23.25 27.41 -13.69
N ASN A 351 23.38 26.13 -13.33
CA ASN A 351 23.71 25.65 -11.98
C ASN A 351 22.74 26.16 -10.88
N GLU A 352 21.48 26.41 -11.23
CA GLU A 352 20.43 26.78 -10.26
C GLU A 352 19.76 25.54 -9.65
N ILE A 353 19.78 24.40 -10.36
CA ILE A 353 19.34 23.10 -9.84
C ILE A 353 20.39 22.03 -10.14
N ASP A 354 20.58 21.11 -9.21
CA ASP A 354 21.46 19.97 -9.38
C ASP A 354 20.70 18.81 -10.02
N MET A 355 21.09 18.46 -11.25
CA MET A 355 20.44 17.40 -12.01
C MET A 355 21.40 16.24 -12.26
N VAL A 356 21.05 15.08 -11.71
CA VAL A 356 21.77 13.82 -11.91
C VAL A 356 21.16 13.04 -13.07
N ILE A 357 21.98 12.76 -14.08
CA ILE A 357 21.61 11.96 -15.24
C ILE A 357 22.17 10.55 -15.06
N SER A 358 21.29 9.55 -15.01
CA SER A 358 21.69 8.14 -14.94
C SER A 358 21.25 7.40 -16.18
N GLN A 359 22.18 6.76 -16.90
CA GLN A 359 21.89 5.91 -18.03
C GLN A 359 21.88 4.44 -17.61
N LYS A 360 20.79 3.72 -17.91
CA LYS A 360 20.70 2.25 -17.73
C LYS A 360 20.19 1.62 -19.02
N GLY A 361 21.11 1.14 -19.86
CA GLY A 361 20.82 0.75 -21.24
C GLY A 361 20.36 1.95 -22.07
N ASN A 362 19.30 1.79 -22.87
CA ASN A 362 18.77 2.87 -23.72
C ASN A 362 17.86 3.88 -22.98
N LYS A 363 17.72 3.75 -21.66
CA LYS A 363 16.86 4.62 -20.86
C LYS A 363 17.71 5.60 -20.06
N THR A 364 17.54 6.88 -20.35
CA THR A 364 18.09 7.98 -19.55
C THR A 364 17.09 8.37 -18.47
N LYS A 365 17.52 8.34 -17.22
CA LYS A 365 16.77 8.83 -16.06
C LYS A 365 17.33 10.18 -15.65
N TYR A 366 16.43 11.11 -15.37
CA TYR A 366 16.77 12.43 -14.88
C TYR A 366 16.20 12.59 -13.47
N LEU A 367 17.10 12.80 -12.52
CA LEU A 367 16.81 13.04 -11.13
C LEU A 367 17.27 14.45 -10.81
N VAL A 368 16.47 15.20 -10.06
CA VAL A 368 16.77 16.55 -9.64
C VAL A 368 16.86 16.54 -8.12
N ASP A 369 17.94 17.08 -7.56
CA ASP A 369 18.07 17.26 -6.13
C ASP A 369 16.96 18.17 -5.61
N LYS A 370 16.23 17.69 -4.62
CA LYS A 370 15.03 18.33 -4.08
C LYS A 370 15.36 19.67 -3.44
N ARG A 371 16.49 19.79 -2.74
CA ARG A 371 16.85 21.02 -2.02
C ARG A 371 17.23 22.13 -2.99
N SER A 372 18.03 21.83 -4.01
CA SER A 372 18.39 22.79 -5.07
C SER A 372 17.14 23.21 -5.85
N TYR A 373 16.23 22.27 -6.14
CA TYR A 373 14.95 22.57 -6.74
C TYR A 373 14.07 23.48 -5.88
N ASP A 374 13.89 23.16 -4.60
CA ASP A 374 13.10 23.99 -3.66
C ASP A 374 13.74 25.39 -3.50
N THR A 375 15.07 25.46 -3.45
CA THR A 375 15.82 26.73 -3.42
C THR A 375 15.62 27.53 -4.72
N ALA A 376 15.61 26.87 -5.88
CA ALA A 376 15.32 27.52 -7.16
C ALA A 376 13.87 28.00 -7.24
N LEU A 377 12.92 27.27 -6.62
CA LEU A 377 11.54 27.73 -6.48
C LEU A 377 11.46 28.99 -5.60
N ASP A 378 12.25 29.07 -4.52
CA ASP A 378 12.20 30.18 -3.56
C ASP A 378 12.96 31.43 -4.03
N SER A 379 14.15 31.25 -4.60
CA SER A 379 15.05 32.34 -5.03
C SER A 379 14.60 33.03 -6.32
N THR A 380 13.98 32.28 -7.22
CA THR A 380 13.33 32.86 -8.39
C THR A 380 11.91 33.23 -7.99
N LYS A 381 11.59 34.53 -7.86
CA LYS A 381 10.20 35.00 -7.93
C LYS A 381 9.59 34.42 -9.20
N TYR A 382 8.89 33.30 -9.08
CA TYR A 382 8.88 32.26 -10.10
C TYR A 382 8.02 32.71 -11.28
N LEU A 383 8.68 33.21 -12.32
CA LEU A 383 8.03 33.68 -13.54
C LEU A 383 7.79 32.48 -14.46
N ILE A 384 6.54 32.04 -14.57
CA ILE A 384 6.10 30.91 -15.39
C ILE A 384 5.55 31.34 -16.74
N THR A 385 5.63 30.46 -17.72
CA THR A 385 5.04 30.70 -19.04
C THR A 385 3.52 30.58 -19.01
N LYS A 386 2.85 31.14 -20.03
CA LYS A 386 1.38 30.99 -20.20
C LYS A 386 0.94 29.52 -20.28
N LYS A 387 1.78 28.62 -20.79
CA LYS A 387 1.48 27.18 -20.89
C LYS A 387 1.48 26.52 -19.52
N GLU A 388 2.45 26.85 -18.68
CA GLU A 388 2.59 26.33 -17.32
C GLU A 388 1.46 26.86 -16.42
N ALA A 389 1.14 28.15 -16.52
CA ALA A 389 -0.01 28.74 -15.83
C ALA A 389 -1.35 28.09 -16.22
N ALA A 390 -1.52 27.75 -17.50
CA ALA A 390 -2.72 27.06 -17.97
C ALA A 390 -2.85 25.65 -17.37
N LEU A 391 -1.73 24.92 -17.25
CA LEU A 391 -1.70 23.59 -16.63
C LEU A 391 -2.04 23.68 -15.13
N MET A 392 -1.45 24.64 -14.41
CA MET A 392 -1.73 24.86 -12.99
C MET A 392 -3.20 25.18 -12.72
N LEU A 393 -3.81 26.01 -13.58
CA LEU A 393 -5.21 26.41 -13.45
C LEU A 393 -6.18 25.34 -13.98
N GLY A 394 -5.72 24.34 -14.75
CA GLY A 394 -6.61 23.38 -15.42
C GLY A 394 -7.43 23.98 -16.55
N ILE A 395 -6.88 24.95 -17.28
CA ILE A 395 -7.58 25.65 -18.37
C ILE A 395 -6.83 25.53 -19.70
N GLN A 396 -7.49 25.87 -20.80
CA GLN A 396 -6.83 25.96 -22.09
C GLN A 396 -5.83 27.11 -22.12
N LYS A 397 -4.67 26.89 -22.77
CA LYS A 397 -3.59 27.89 -22.91
C LYS A 397 -4.09 29.24 -23.46
N ASP A 398 -5.02 29.21 -24.40
CA ASP A 398 -5.56 30.40 -25.05
C ASP A 398 -6.50 31.23 -24.15
N SER A 399 -6.88 30.70 -22.98
CA SER A 399 -7.63 31.45 -21.96
C SER A 399 -6.72 32.33 -21.10
N VAL A 400 -5.43 32.00 -20.95
CA VAL A 400 -4.50 32.76 -20.10
C VAL A 400 -4.32 34.21 -20.58
N PRO A 401 -4.16 34.50 -21.89
CA PRO A 401 -4.16 35.90 -22.37
C PRO A 401 -5.42 36.68 -21.99
N LYS A 402 -6.60 36.03 -21.93
CA LYS A 402 -7.86 36.69 -21.54
C LYS A 402 -7.86 37.04 -20.05
N LEU A 403 -7.23 36.22 -19.21
CA LEU A 403 -7.02 36.52 -17.79
C LEU A 403 -6.06 37.69 -17.59
N ILE A 404 -5.01 37.77 -18.41
CA ILE A 404 -4.08 38.91 -18.40
C ILE A 404 -4.81 40.19 -18.84
N ALA A 405 -5.51 40.15 -19.97
CA ALA A 405 -6.22 41.30 -20.51
C ALA A 405 -7.35 41.83 -19.59
N SER A 406 -7.92 40.96 -18.74
CA SER A 406 -8.94 41.33 -17.77
C SER A 406 -8.38 41.79 -16.41
N GLY A 407 -7.05 41.81 -16.26
CA GLY A 407 -6.37 42.21 -15.02
C GLY A 407 -6.40 41.17 -13.90
N LEU A 408 -6.87 39.95 -14.18
CA LEU A 408 -6.87 38.85 -13.20
C LEU A 408 -5.49 38.26 -12.97
N LEU A 409 -4.60 38.35 -13.97
CA LEU A 409 -3.19 37.96 -13.86
C LEU A 409 -2.30 39.09 -14.37
N LYS A 410 -1.13 39.26 -13.74
CA LYS A 410 -0.12 40.24 -14.17
C LYS A 410 0.94 39.57 -15.02
N ALA A 411 1.14 40.10 -16.22
CA ALA A 411 2.23 39.70 -17.10
C ALA A 411 3.48 40.53 -16.82
N TYR A 412 4.63 39.86 -16.76
CA TYR A 412 5.95 40.44 -16.56
C TYR A 412 6.81 40.19 -17.79
N HIS A 413 7.58 41.19 -18.20
CA HIS A 413 8.54 41.07 -19.30
C HIS A 413 9.95 41.06 -18.73
N ARG A 414 10.74 40.03 -19.07
CA ARG A 414 12.19 40.03 -18.82
C ARG A 414 12.90 40.41 -20.11
N SER A 415 13.92 41.25 -20.02
CA SER A 415 14.74 41.71 -21.15
C SER A 415 15.32 40.55 -21.98
N SER A 416 15.54 39.40 -21.34
CA SER A 416 16.07 38.18 -21.95
C SER A 416 15.01 37.21 -22.49
N SER A 417 13.72 37.42 -22.21
CA SER A 417 12.63 36.54 -22.65
C SER A 417 11.85 37.18 -23.78
N ARG A 418 11.64 36.45 -24.88
CA ARG A 418 10.70 36.87 -25.94
C ARG A 418 9.23 36.71 -25.54
N TYR A 419 8.96 36.07 -24.41
CA TYR A 419 7.62 35.75 -23.96
C TYR A 419 7.28 36.50 -22.67
N GLU A 420 6.03 36.93 -22.59
CA GLU A 420 5.42 37.39 -21.35
C GLU A 420 5.36 36.24 -20.34
N LEU A 421 5.86 36.49 -19.14
CA LEU A 421 5.85 35.53 -18.04
C LEU A 421 4.86 35.98 -16.97
N LEU A 422 4.45 35.06 -16.11
CA LEU A 422 3.45 35.27 -15.06
C LEU A 422 4.08 34.91 -13.73
N SER A 423 3.79 35.66 -12.67
CA SER A 423 4.18 35.25 -11.32
C SER A 423 3.41 33.98 -10.94
N HIS A 424 4.11 32.92 -10.59
CA HIS A 424 3.53 31.67 -10.08
C HIS A 424 2.75 31.89 -8.81
N ASN A 425 3.21 32.79 -7.92
CA ASN A 425 2.47 33.12 -6.72
C ASN A 425 1.14 33.79 -7.06
N ASP A 426 1.11 34.66 -8.09
CA ASP A 426 -0.13 35.30 -8.55
C ASP A 426 -1.09 34.24 -9.13
N VAL A 427 -0.57 33.26 -9.89
CA VAL A 427 -1.36 32.15 -10.45
C VAL A 427 -1.87 31.19 -9.37
N LYS A 428 -1.02 30.84 -8.40
CA LYS A 428 -1.38 30.00 -7.26
C LYS A 428 -2.42 30.69 -6.37
N GLN A 429 -2.22 31.97 -6.07
CA GLN A 429 -3.18 32.77 -5.33
C GLN A 429 -4.53 32.81 -6.05
N LEU A 430 -4.54 33.06 -7.37
CA LEU A 430 -5.78 33.02 -8.15
C LEU A 430 -6.46 31.64 -8.10
N MET A 431 -5.67 30.57 -8.16
CA MET A 431 -6.19 29.19 -8.04
C MET A 431 -6.82 28.97 -6.67
N ASP A 432 -6.16 29.40 -5.59
CA ASP A 432 -6.62 29.21 -4.22
C ASP A 432 -7.88 30.06 -3.92
N GLU A 433 -7.98 31.26 -4.48
CA GLU A 433 -9.19 32.11 -4.42
C GLU A 433 -10.38 31.51 -5.19
N CYS A 434 -10.13 30.67 -6.20
CA CYS A 434 -11.16 30.03 -7.01
C CYS A 434 -11.39 28.56 -6.68
N ARG A 435 -10.71 28.03 -5.66
CA ARG A 435 -10.77 26.62 -5.29
C ARG A 435 -12.12 26.30 -4.66
N GLY A 436 -12.75 25.23 -5.13
CA GLY A 436 -14.03 24.78 -4.57
C GLY A 436 -13.91 24.22 -3.16
N LYS A 437 -14.98 24.33 -2.37
CA LYS A 437 -15.07 23.66 -1.06
C LYS A 437 -14.99 22.13 -1.24
N VAL A 438 -14.14 21.48 -0.46
CA VAL A 438 -13.94 20.03 -0.57
C VAL A 438 -15.15 19.29 0.01
N VAL A 439 -15.73 18.38 -0.77
CA VAL A 439 -16.85 17.53 -0.33
C VAL A 439 -16.38 16.09 -0.23
N VAL A 440 -16.41 15.53 0.99
CA VAL A 440 -16.00 14.15 1.25
C VAL A 440 -17.19 13.21 0.98
N ASN A 441 -17.05 12.29 0.02
CA ASN A 441 -17.96 11.16 -0.22
C ASN A 441 -19.41 11.44 -0.69
N GLY A 442 -19.63 12.46 -1.52
CA GLY A 442 -20.94 12.73 -2.12
C GLY A 442 -20.94 12.70 -3.65
N GLN A 443 -22.04 12.25 -4.27
CA GLN A 443 -22.34 12.66 -5.64
C GLN A 443 -22.56 14.18 -5.62
N ILE A 444 -21.68 14.92 -6.29
CA ILE A 444 -21.82 16.36 -6.41
C ILE A 444 -22.94 16.67 -7.39
N ALA A 445 -24.02 17.29 -6.91
CA ALA A 445 -25.04 17.86 -7.76
C ALA A 445 -24.49 19.14 -8.41
N GLY A 446 -24.05 19.08 -9.66
CA GLY A 446 -23.49 20.24 -10.34
C GLY A 446 -22.92 19.91 -11.71
N MET A 447 -22.51 20.95 -12.42
CA MET A 447 -21.87 20.88 -13.73
C MET A 447 -20.36 21.11 -13.57
N LYS A 448 -19.53 20.28 -14.21
CA LYS A 448 -18.07 20.49 -14.18
C LYS A 448 -17.72 21.82 -14.84
N PHE A 449 -16.61 22.41 -14.42
CA PHE A 449 -16.09 23.67 -14.98
C PHE A 449 -16.05 23.69 -16.51
N HIS A 450 -15.51 22.63 -17.14
CA HIS A 450 -15.41 22.58 -18.59
C HIS A 450 -16.78 22.46 -19.28
N ASP A 451 -17.68 21.65 -18.70
CA ASP A 451 -19.04 21.48 -19.21
C ASP A 451 -19.83 22.79 -19.14
N ALA A 452 -19.67 23.55 -18.05
CA ALA A 452 -20.29 24.87 -17.87
C ALA A 452 -19.85 25.85 -18.97
N LEU A 453 -18.55 25.87 -19.28
CA LEU A 453 -18.03 26.71 -20.35
C LEU A 453 -18.55 26.29 -21.72
N ILE A 454 -18.65 24.99 -22.00
CA ILE A 454 -19.20 24.49 -23.27
C ILE A 454 -20.67 24.89 -23.39
N THR A 455 -21.49 24.53 -22.40
CA THR A 455 -22.95 24.72 -22.40
C THR A 455 -23.34 26.19 -22.48
N TYR A 456 -22.66 27.07 -21.75
CA TYR A 456 -23.06 28.48 -21.63
C TYR A 456 -22.17 29.46 -22.40
N SER A 457 -21.20 28.97 -23.19
CA SER A 457 -20.40 29.83 -24.09
C SER A 457 -21.27 30.64 -25.05
N VAL A 458 -22.37 30.07 -25.54
CA VAL A 458 -23.34 30.73 -26.44
C VAL A 458 -24.06 31.89 -25.76
N ASN A 459 -24.17 31.87 -24.43
CA ASN A 459 -24.72 32.95 -23.61
C ASN A 459 -23.66 33.97 -23.19
N GLY A 460 -22.41 33.80 -23.61
CA GLY A 460 -21.30 34.70 -23.31
C GLY A 460 -20.57 34.37 -22.01
N LEU A 461 -20.82 33.22 -21.38
CA LEU A 461 -20.03 32.79 -20.23
C LEU A 461 -18.60 32.44 -20.69
N THR A 462 -17.60 33.12 -20.13
CA THR A 462 -16.18 32.85 -20.40
C THR A 462 -15.45 32.41 -19.13
N VAL A 463 -14.23 31.86 -19.29
CA VAL A 463 -13.33 31.55 -18.16
C VAL A 463 -13.12 32.76 -17.25
N VAL A 464 -13.01 33.96 -17.83
CA VAL A 464 -12.86 35.22 -17.08
C VAL A 464 -14.09 35.48 -16.22
N ASN A 465 -15.30 35.26 -16.74
CA ASN A 465 -16.54 35.46 -16.00
C ASN A 465 -16.66 34.50 -14.83
N VAL A 466 -16.40 33.20 -15.07
CA VAL A 466 -16.48 32.19 -14.01
C VAL A 466 -15.53 32.54 -12.86
N ILE A 467 -14.27 32.87 -13.17
CA ILE A 467 -13.28 33.27 -12.16
C ILE A 467 -13.71 34.53 -11.40
N LYS A 468 -14.19 35.57 -12.10
CA LYS A 468 -14.68 36.80 -11.44
C LYS A 468 -15.85 36.52 -10.51
N PHE A 469 -16.86 35.80 -10.99
CA PHE A 469 -18.04 35.45 -10.20
C PHE A 469 -17.72 34.57 -9.00
N THR A 470 -16.71 33.68 -9.10
CA THR A 470 -16.22 32.94 -7.95
C THR A 470 -15.56 33.85 -6.91
N ARG A 471 -14.70 34.79 -7.33
CA ARG A 471 -14.04 35.74 -6.41
C ARG A 471 -15.04 36.70 -5.74
N GLU A 472 -16.12 37.02 -6.44
CA GLU A 472 -17.23 37.84 -5.93
C GLU A 472 -18.21 37.06 -5.05
N GLY A 473 -18.06 35.73 -4.92
CA GLY A 473 -18.95 34.88 -4.13
C GLY A 473 -20.30 34.57 -4.79
N LEU A 474 -20.47 34.89 -6.08
CA LEU A 474 -21.67 34.60 -6.87
C LEU A 474 -21.70 33.16 -7.38
N LEU A 475 -20.53 32.55 -7.57
CA LEU A 475 -20.36 31.13 -7.84
C LEU A 475 -19.64 30.48 -6.68
N ASN A 476 -20.20 29.42 -6.13
CA ASN A 476 -19.64 28.69 -4.99
C ASN A 476 -19.17 27.30 -5.45
N PRO A 477 -17.97 27.19 -6.04
CA PRO A 477 -17.51 25.90 -6.54
C PRO A 477 -17.35 24.88 -5.40
N VAL A 478 -17.53 23.61 -5.75
CA VAL A 478 -17.20 22.47 -4.91
C VAL A 478 -16.22 21.55 -5.63
N SER A 479 -15.35 20.87 -4.90
CA SER A 479 -14.32 19.98 -5.44
C SER A 479 -14.27 18.67 -4.67
N LEU A 480 -13.83 17.61 -5.35
CA LEU A 480 -13.55 16.31 -4.71
C LEU A 480 -12.15 16.25 -4.11
N ASN A 481 -11.24 17.12 -4.57
CA ASN A 481 -9.84 17.10 -4.21
C ASN A 481 -9.44 18.44 -3.57
N GLU A 482 -8.78 18.36 -2.41
CA GLU A 482 -8.22 19.53 -1.72
C GLU A 482 -7.23 20.29 -2.61
N ASN A 483 -6.40 19.57 -3.37
CA ASN A 483 -5.39 20.13 -4.26
C ASN A 483 -5.79 20.11 -5.76
N GLY A 484 -7.09 20.12 -6.07
CA GLY A 484 -7.58 20.12 -7.46
C GLY A 484 -7.32 21.42 -8.25
N THR A 485 -7.43 21.35 -9.58
CA THR A 485 -7.39 22.52 -10.47
C THR A 485 -8.82 23.02 -10.79
N LEU A 486 -8.99 24.09 -11.57
CA LEU A 486 -10.34 24.58 -11.93
C LEU A 486 -11.12 23.52 -12.73
N ASP A 487 -10.45 22.62 -13.46
CA ASP A 487 -11.09 21.54 -14.22
C ASP A 487 -11.91 20.57 -13.34
N GLN A 488 -11.56 20.49 -12.06
CA GLN A 488 -12.16 19.63 -11.04
C GLN A 488 -13.24 20.35 -10.22
N ASN A 489 -13.43 21.65 -10.43
CA ASN A 489 -14.53 22.38 -9.80
C ASN A 489 -15.86 22.01 -10.45
N TYR A 490 -16.89 21.91 -9.61
CA TYR A 490 -18.28 21.77 -9.99
C TYR A 490 -19.04 23.00 -9.54
N TYR A 491 -19.98 23.44 -10.37
CA TYR A 491 -20.81 24.62 -10.15
C TYR A 491 -22.29 24.23 -10.21
N PHE A 492 -23.09 24.84 -9.35
CA PHE A 492 -24.53 24.62 -9.37
C PHE A 492 -25.15 25.33 -10.57
N VAL A 493 -26.07 24.65 -11.27
CA VAL A 493 -26.67 25.13 -12.52
C VAL A 493 -27.47 26.43 -12.29
N ASN A 494 -28.17 26.54 -11.17
CA ASN A 494 -28.92 27.74 -10.80
C ASN A 494 -28.01 28.96 -10.58
N GLU A 495 -26.84 28.79 -9.95
CA GLU A 495 -25.85 29.87 -9.78
C GLU A 495 -25.28 30.32 -11.13
N LEU A 496 -24.96 29.37 -12.01
CA LEU A 496 -24.50 29.65 -13.37
C LEU A 496 -25.54 30.46 -14.17
N GLU A 497 -26.80 30.02 -14.16
CA GLU A 497 -27.89 30.72 -14.85
C GLU A 497 -28.11 32.15 -14.33
N ASN A 498 -27.98 32.35 -13.02
CA ASN A 498 -28.08 33.68 -12.42
C ASN A 498 -26.91 34.58 -12.86
N CYS A 499 -25.68 34.05 -12.84
CA CYS A 499 -24.49 34.77 -13.30
C CYS A 499 -24.55 35.15 -14.79
N ILE A 500 -25.15 34.30 -15.61
CA ILE A 500 -25.38 34.58 -17.03
C ILE A 500 -26.38 35.72 -17.20
N LYS A 501 -27.50 35.69 -16.45
CA LYS A 501 -28.47 36.80 -16.46
C LYS A 501 -27.82 38.12 -16.04
N LEU A 502 -26.96 38.10 -15.01
CA LEU A 502 -26.19 39.27 -14.58
C LEU A 502 -25.27 39.77 -15.70
N SER A 503 -24.50 38.87 -16.33
CA SER A 503 -23.61 39.21 -17.46
C SER A 503 -24.38 39.81 -18.64
N GLU A 504 -25.56 39.26 -18.94
CA GLU A 504 -26.43 39.77 -19.99
C GLU A 504 -26.96 41.17 -19.65
N MET A 505 -27.33 41.42 -18.39
CA MET A 505 -27.76 42.75 -17.92
C MET A 505 -26.62 43.77 -18.00
N GLU A 506 -25.43 43.42 -17.55
CA GLU A 506 -24.24 44.28 -17.64
C GLU A 506 -23.89 44.62 -19.09
N ARG A 507 -23.90 43.60 -19.98
CA ARG A 507 -23.69 43.83 -21.41
C ARG A 507 -24.75 44.74 -22.00
N LYS A 508 -26.03 44.53 -21.65
CA LYS A 508 -27.13 45.39 -22.10
C LYS A 508 -26.98 46.82 -21.58
N ASN A 509 -26.47 47.01 -20.37
CA ASN A 509 -26.20 48.33 -19.82
C ASN A 509 -25.02 49.02 -20.50
N ALA A 510 -23.94 48.30 -20.79
CA ALA A 510 -22.72 48.85 -21.37
C ALA A 510 -22.83 49.08 -22.89
N GLN A 511 -23.44 48.14 -23.61
CA GLN A 511 -23.50 48.15 -25.07
C GLN A 511 -24.87 48.56 -25.60
N GLY A 512 -25.92 48.55 -24.78
CA GLY A 512 -27.30 48.73 -25.23
C GLY A 512 -28.01 47.43 -25.61
N TYR A 513 -29.22 47.55 -26.13
CA TYR A 513 -30.11 46.46 -26.49
C TYR A 513 -30.01 46.14 -27.98
N TYR A 514 -30.01 44.86 -28.35
CA TYR A 514 -30.21 44.49 -29.76
C TYR A 514 -31.69 44.55 -30.12
N LEU A 515 -32.00 44.63 -31.42
CA LEU A 515 -33.40 44.64 -31.90
C LEU A 515 -34.28 43.53 -31.28
N LYS A 516 -33.75 42.32 -31.09
CA LYS A 516 -34.47 41.22 -30.43
C LYS A 516 -34.83 41.55 -28.98
N ASP A 517 -33.92 42.18 -28.24
CA ASP A 517 -34.18 42.63 -26.87
C ASP A 517 -35.20 43.77 -26.85
N VAL A 518 -35.11 44.71 -27.80
CA VAL A 518 -36.07 45.81 -27.95
C VAL A 518 -37.48 45.30 -28.26
N ILE A 519 -37.60 44.33 -29.17
CA ILE A 519 -38.86 43.63 -29.48
C ILE A 519 -39.49 43.05 -28.21
N ALA A 520 -38.69 42.35 -27.40
CA ALA A 520 -39.13 41.75 -26.15
C ALA A 520 -39.54 42.80 -25.10
N LEU A 521 -38.73 43.84 -24.90
CA LEU A 521 -39.00 44.94 -23.97
C LEU A 521 -40.27 45.72 -24.34
N LEU A 522 -40.45 46.03 -25.62
CA LEU A 522 -41.61 46.76 -26.13
C LEU A 522 -42.84 45.87 -26.29
N LYS A 523 -42.73 44.54 -26.11
CA LYS A 523 -43.82 43.56 -26.35
C LYS A 523 -44.49 43.76 -27.71
N ILE A 524 -43.70 43.93 -28.77
CA ILE A 524 -44.19 44.07 -30.15
C ILE A 524 -43.74 42.88 -31.00
N GLY A 525 -44.47 42.57 -32.07
CA GLY A 525 -44.04 41.55 -33.04
C GLY A 525 -42.90 42.05 -33.93
N GLU A 526 -42.06 41.14 -34.43
CA GLU A 526 -40.89 41.45 -35.25
C GLU A 526 -41.22 42.30 -36.49
N LYS A 527 -42.29 41.94 -37.23
CA LYS A 527 -42.76 42.74 -38.40
C LYS A 527 -43.06 44.19 -38.04
N LYS A 528 -43.62 44.45 -36.85
CA LYS A 528 -43.94 45.80 -36.38
C LYS A 528 -42.67 46.57 -36.02
N ALA A 529 -41.69 45.91 -35.40
CA ALA A 529 -40.41 46.51 -35.09
C ALA A 529 -39.63 46.92 -36.36
N TRP A 530 -39.67 46.10 -37.41
CA TRP A 530 -39.10 46.45 -38.71
C TRP A 530 -39.82 47.62 -39.37
N LYS A 531 -41.16 47.64 -39.35
CA LYS A 531 -41.92 48.80 -39.85
C LYS A 531 -41.57 50.08 -39.09
N TRP A 532 -41.33 50.01 -37.77
CA TRP A 532 -40.87 51.14 -36.96
C TRP A 532 -39.45 51.59 -37.31
N LEU A 533 -38.56 50.65 -37.65
CA LEU A 533 -37.22 50.95 -38.16
C LEU A 533 -37.29 51.66 -39.52
N GLU A 534 -38.07 51.13 -40.46
CA GLU A 534 -38.25 51.68 -41.82
C GLU A 534 -38.92 53.06 -41.80
N SER A 535 -39.88 53.28 -40.90
CA SER A 535 -40.56 54.57 -40.76
C SER A 535 -39.76 55.60 -39.95
N GLY A 536 -38.57 55.26 -39.46
CA GLY A 536 -37.75 56.12 -38.60
C GLY A 536 -38.32 56.34 -37.19
N PHE A 537 -39.33 55.58 -36.77
CA PHE A 537 -39.91 55.67 -35.42
C PHE A 537 -38.99 55.01 -34.37
N LEU A 538 -38.31 53.94 -34.76
CA LEU A 538 -37.29 53.27 -33.97
C LEU A 538 -35.94 53.47 -34.68
N VAL A 539 -35.11 54.39 -34.19
CA VAL A 539 -33.80 54.70 -34.81
C VAL A 539 -32.70 53.97 -34.04
N PRO A 540 -31.89 53.11 -34.70
CA PRO A 540 -30.77 52.45 -34.05
C PRO A 540 -29.67 53.47 -33.76
N ASP A 541 -29.13 53.45 -32.54
CA ASP A 541 -27.97 54.26 -32.18
C ASP A 541 -26.70 53.77 -32.88
N GLN A 542 -26.60 52.46 -33.13
CA GLN A 542 -25.50 51.87 -33.89
C GLN A 542 -25.99 50.72 -34.77
N ILE A 543 -25.49 50.66 -36.01
CA ILE A 543 -25.70 49.53 -36.93
C ILE A 543 -24.35 48.83 -37.15
N ILE A 544 -24.26 47.58 -36.71
CA ILE A 544 -23.08 46.75 -36.86
C ILE A 544 -23.28 45.81 -38.04
N THR A 545 -22.51 45.99 -39.10
CA THR A 545 -22.51 45.07 -40.25
C THR A 545 -21.53 43.92 -39.98
N LEU A 546 -22.05 42.70 -39.88
CA LEU A 546 -21.24 41.49 -39.71
C LEU A 546 -20.51 41.13 -41.02
N LYS A 547 -19.51 40.25 -40.92
CA LYS A 547 -18.69 39.80 -42.08
C LYS A 547 -19.51 39.14 -43.19
N ASP A 548 -20.66 38.59 -42.87
CA ASP A 548 -21.59 37.97 -43.83
C ASP A 548 -22.62 38.96 -44.41
N GLY A 549 -22.45 40.26 -44.15
CA GLY A 549 -23.35 41.32 -44.60
C GLY A 549 -24.60 41.52 -43.75
N ARG A 550 -24.87 40.66 -42.76
CA ARG A 550 -26.03 40.84 -41.86
C ARG A 550 -25.83 42.06 -40.97
N LYS A 551 -26.86 42.89 -40.86
CA LYS A 551 -26.87 44.08 -40.00
C LYS A 551 -27.45 43.75 -38.63
N ARG A 552 -26.78 44.14 -37.56
CA ARG A 552 -27.31 44.15 -36.19
C ARG A 552 -27.59 45.58 -35.77
N TYR A 553 -28.80 45.81 -35.30
CA TYR A 553 -29.30 47.11 -34.84
C TYR A 553 -29.20 47.13 -33.33
N LEU A 554 -28.48 48.13 -32.82
CA LEU A 554 -28.19 48.30 -31.41
C LEU A 554 -28.72 49.65 -30.94
N PHE A 555 -29.35 49.63 -29.77
CA PHE A 555 -30.11 50.75 -29.22
C PHE A 555 -29.61 51.03 -27.80
N LEU A 556 -29.21 52.26 -27.52
CA LEU A 556 -28.84 52.68 -26.18
C LEU A 556 -30.05 52.58 -25.26
N ARG A 557 -29.78 52.27 -23.98
CA ARG A 557 -30.83 52.11 -22.98
C ARG A 557 -31.71 53.36 -22.84
N SER A 558 -31.10 54.54 -22.84
CA SER A 558 -31.80 55.83 -22.82
C SER A 558 -32.80 55.99 -23.97
N THR A 559 -32.44 55.52 -25.17
CA THR A 559 -33.28 55.59 -26.37
C THR A 559 -34.53 54.72 -26.18
N ILE A 560 -34.38 53.50 -25.67
CA ILE A 560 -35.49 52.58 -25.44
C ILE A 560 -36.38 53.02 -24.26
N ASP A 561 -35.77 53.52 -23.18
CA ASP A 561 -36.52 54.02 -22.02
C ASP A 561 -37.39 55.22 -22.41
N SER A 562 -36.90 56.13 -23.27
CA SER A 562 -37.69 57.24 -23.80
C SER A 562 -38.89 56.78 -24.64
N LEU A 563 -38.74 55.68 -25.40
CA LEU A 563 -39.81 55.10 -26.20
C LEU A 563 -40.84 54.36 -25.35
N LEU A 564 -40.42 53.71 -24.26
CA LEU A 564 -41.33 53.08 -23.30
C LEU A 564 -42.20 54.13 -22.59
N ILE A 565 -41.63 55.28 -22.21
CA ILE A 565 -42.37 56.41 -21.64
C ILE A 565 -43.40 56.93 -22.64
N LYS A 566 -42.99 57.21 -23.88
CA LYS A 566 -43.90 57.69 -24.94
C LYS A 566 -45.04 56.70 -25.21
N LYS A 567 -44.74 55.40 -25.27
CA LYS A 567 -45.73 54.35 -25.50
C LYS A 567 -46.79 54.31 -24.40
N ASN A 568 -46.39 54.46 -23.13
CA ASN A 568 -47.34 54.46 -22.02
C ASN A 568 -48.24 55.70 -22.03
N ILE A 569 -47.74 56.85 -22.50
CA ILE A 569 -48.56 58.07 -22.68
C ILE A 569 -49.62 57.86 -23.79
N THR A 570 -49.30 57.14 -24.87
CA THR A 570 -50.24 56.91 -25.99
C THR A 570 -51.28 55.81 -25.75
N ILE A 571 -51.13 55.00 -24.70
CA ILE A 571 -52.10 53.95 -24.32
C ILE A 571 -53.06 54.45 -23.22
N SER A 572 -52.69 55.54 -22.54
CA SER A 572 -53.48 56.16 -21.46
C SER A 572 -54.38 57.30 -21.93
N ALA A 573 -54.28 57.67 -23.23
CA ALA A 573 -55.14 58.59 -23.95
C ALA A 573 -55.84 57.81 -25.06
#